data_AF-A0A8S3A8B3-F1
#
_entry.id   AF-A0A8S3A8B3-F1
#
_cell.length_a   1.000
_cell.length_b   1.000
_cell.length_c   1.000
_cell.angle_alpha   90.00
_cell.angle_beta   90.00
_cell.angle_gamma   90.00
#
_symmetry.space_group_name_H-M   'P 1'
#
loop_
_entity.id
_entity.type
_entity.pdbx_description
1 polymer ?
#
loop_
_entity_poly.entity_id
_entity_poly.type
_entity_poly.pdbx_seq_one_letter_code
_entity_poly.pdbx_strand_id
1 'polypeptide(L)' 'TRTKKKVLNATVELVATDNRAFELVGGNGFINLAQTIFDVGQQMSKSQNINVSDLLPHPTTV' A
#
# COMPACT_ATOMS: atom_id res chain seq x y z
N THR A 1 18.32 -2.26 2.81
CA THR A 1 17.81 -2.94 4.02
C THR A 1 16.80 -4.01 3.63
N ARG A 2 16.57 -5.03 4.47
CA ARG A 2 15.55 -6.08 4.21
C ARG A 2 14.17 -5.47 3.94
N THR A 3 13.83 -4.41 4.65
CA THR A 3 12.58 -3.64 4.47
C THR A 3 12.48 -3.03 3.08
N LYS A 4 13.51 -2.30 2.62
CA LYS A 4 13.52 -1.68 1.28
C LYS A 4 13.31 -2.71 0.16
N LYS A 5 13.91 -3.91 0.27
CA LYS A 5 13.74 -4.98 -0.71
C LYS A 5 12.31 -5.53 -0.73
N LYS A 6 11.66 -5.68 0.43
CA LYS A 6 10.25 -6.09 0.52
C LYS A 6 9.32 -5.09 -0.16
N VAL A 7 9.51 -3.80 0.12
CA VAL A 7 8.70 -2.73 -0.49
C VAL A 7 8.90 -2.71 -2.01
N LEU A 8 10.15 -2.79 -2.48
CA LEU A 8 10.44 -2.86 -3.91
C LEU A 8 9.72 -4.03 -4.60
N ASN A 9 9.80 -5.23 -4.03
CA ASN A 9 9.14 -6.40 -4.60
C ASN A 9 7.61 -6.23 -4.66
N ALA A 10 6.98 -5.71 -3.61
CA ALA A 10 5.55 -5.45 -3.58
C ALA A 10 5.14 -4.38 -4.62
N THR A 11 5.98 -3.36 -4.83
CA THR A 11 5.76 -2.36 -5.89
C THR A 11 5.84 -2.97 -7.28
N VAL A 12 6.83 -3.84 -7.53
CA VAL A 12 6.94 -4.55 -8.82
C VAL A 12 5.73 -5.44 -9.05
N GLU A 13 5.27 -6.16 -8.03
CA GLU A 13 4.09 -7.03 -8.09
C GLU A 13 2.81 -6.24 -8.38
N LEU A 14 2.59 -5.10 -7.72
CA LEU A 14 1.48 -4.20 -8.00
C LEU A 14 1.46 -3.77 -9.47
N VAL A 15 2.58 -3.26 -9.98
CA VAL A 15 2.68 -2.75 -11.35
C VAL A 15 2.43 -3.86 -12.37
N ALA A 16 2.99 -5.05 -12.14
CA ALA A 16 2.85 -6.19 -13.04
C ALA A 16 1.44 -6.79 -13.02
N THR A 17 0.86 -6.97 -11.82
CA THR A 17 -0.44 -7.65 -11.65
C THR A 17 -1.60 -6.78 -12.13
N ASP A 18 -1.55 -5.48 -11.81
CA ASP A 18 -2.63 -4.55 -12.12
C ASP A 18 -2.42 -3.84 -13.47
N ASN A 19 -1.40 -4.24 -14.24
CA ASN A 19 -0.99 -3.63 -15.51
C ASN A 19 -0.90 -2.09 -15.41
N ARG A 20 -0.17 -1.60 -14.40
CA ARG A 20 0.05 -0.17 -14.17
C ARG A 20 1.38 0.28 -14.76
N ALA A 21 1.55 1.58 -14.92
CA ALA A 21 2.82 2.19 -15.30
C ALA A 21 3.71 2.35 -14.06
N PHE A 22 5.04 2.19 -14.20
CA PHE A 22 5.97 2.33 -13.08
C PHE A 22 5.98 3.76 -12.50
N GLU A 23 5.64 4.75 -13.31
CA GLU A 23 5.51 6.16 -12.92
C GLU A 23 4.46 6.36 -11.82
N LEU A 24 3.48 5.45 -11.69
CA LEU A 24 2.45 5.49 -10.65
C LEU A 24 3.07 5.65 -9.25
N VAL A 25 4.15 4.91 -8.96
CA VAL A 25 4.74 4.92 -7.61
C VAL A 25 5.58 6.16 -7.31
N GLY A 26 5.90 6.95 -8.34
CA GLY A 26 6.50 8.27 -8.18
C GLY A 26 5.48 9.41 -8.03
N GLY A 27 4.19 9.13 -8.24
CA GLY A 27 3.14 10.13 -8.16
C GLY A 27 2.81 10.53 -6.72
N ASN A 28 2.60 11.84 -6.50
CA ASN A 28 2.27 12.38 -5.17
C ASN A 28 1.04 11.70 -4.52
N GLY A 29 0.04 11.33 -5.32
CA GLY A 29 -1.15 10.61 -4.81
C GLY A 29 -0.81 9.24 -4.21
N PHE A 30 0.05 8.47 -4.89
CA PHE A 30 0.51 7.16 -4.38
C PHE A 30 1.37 7.33 -3.13
N ILE A 31 2.29 8.30 -3.13
CA ILE A 31 3.16 8.59 -1.98
C ILE A 31 2.32 8.96 -0.75
N ASN A 32 1.33 9.86 -0.92
CA ASN A 32 0.44 10.26 0.16
C ASN A 32 -0.36 9.08 0.71
N LEU A 33 -0.92 8.24 -0.17
CA LEU A 33 -1.63 7.02 0.24
C LEU A 33 -0.71 6.05 1.01
N ALA A 34 0.49 5.80 0.50
CA ALA A 34 1.46 4.92 1.13
C ALA A 34 1.87 5.43 2.52
N GLN A 35 2.02 6.75 2.68
CA GLN A 35 2.28 7.37 3.96
C GLN A 35 1.10 7.18 4.93
N THR A 36 -0.13 7.42 4.49
CA THR A 36 -1.33 7.20 5.31
C THR A 36 -1.45 5.74 5.77
N ILE A 37 -1.27 4.78 4.88
CA ILE A 37 -1.30 3.35 5.22
C ILE A 37 -0.22 3.01 6.24
N PHE A 38 0.98 3.58 6.08
CA PHE A 38 2.09 3.38 7.01
C PHE A 38 1.79 3.97 8.40
N ASP A 39 1.21 5.17 8.46
CA ASP A 39 0.85 5.84 9.72
C ASP A 39 -0.27 5.11 10.45
N VAL A 40 -1.30 4.65 9.73
CA VAL A 40 -2.34 3.77 10.29
C VAL A 40 -1.71 2.49 10.83
N GLY A 41 -0.85 1.84 10.05
CA GLY A 41 -0.14 0.61 10.45
C GLY A 41 0.69 0.75 11.72
N GLN A 42 1.26 1.93 11.99
CA GLN A 42 1.98 2.22 13.24
C GLN A 42 1.08 2.34 14.47
N GLN A 43 -0.18 2.76 14.27
CA GLN A 43 -1.16 2.91 15.36
C GLN A 43 -1.83 1.57 15.72
N MET A 44 -1.77 0.57 14.83
CA MET A 44 -2.42 -0.71 15.08
C MET A 44 -1.57 -1.61 15.98
N SER A 45 -2.20 -2.24 16.95
CA SER A 45 -1.51 -3.21 17.80
C SER A 45 -1.32 -4.53 17.06
N LYS A 46 -0.19 -5.20 17.27
CA LYS A 46 0.06 -6.55 16.70
C LYS A 46 -0.98 -7.59 17.11
N SER A 47 -1.75 -7.32 18.15
CA SER A 47 -2.83 -8.18 18.65
C SER A 47 -4.16 -8.00 17.90
N GLN A 48 -4.27 -6.97 17.06
CA GLN A 48 -5.46 -6.75 16.23
C GLN A 48 -5.30 -7.54 14.93
N ASN A 49 -6.17 -8.53 14.75
CA ASN A 49 -6.23 -9.33 13.54
C ASN A 49 -7.01 -8.53 12.48
N ILE A 50 -6.34 -7.61 11.79
CA ILE A 50 -6.98 -6.73 10.80
C ILE A 50 -6.85 -7.35 9.41
N ASN A 51 -7.98 -7.49 8.73
CA ASN A 51 -7.99 -7.81 7.32
C ASN A 51 -7.80 -6.53 6.49
N VAL A 52 -6.80 -6.52 5.61
CA VAL A 52 -6.47 -5.35 4.78
C VAL A 52 -7.63 -4.97 3.86
N SER A 53 -8.47 -5.93 3.44
CA SER A 53 -9.66 -5.65 2.62
C SER A 53 -10.67 -4.76 3.33
N ASP A 54 -10.68 -4.74 4.65
CA ASP A 54 -11.63 -3.94 5.44
C ASP A 54 -11.12 -2.49 5.61
N LEU A 55 -9.82 -2.26 5.39
CA LEU A 55 -9.21 -0.93 5.43
C LEU A 55 -9.33 -0.20 4.09
N LEU A 56 -9.39 -0.93 2.99
CA LEU A 56 -9.44 -0.36 1.66
C LEU A 56 -10.90 -0.11 1.26
N PRO A 57 -11.24 1.08 0.73
CA PRO A 57 -12.59 1.36 0.27
C PRO A 57 -12.93 0.46 -0.91
N HIS A 58 -14.18 0.01 -0.98
CA HIS A 58 -14.67 -0.68 -2.16
C HIS A 58 -14.73 0.32 -3.34
N PRO A 59 -14.45 -0.09 -4.59
CA PRO A 59 -14.40 0.82 -5.75
C PRO A 59 -15.66 1.67 -5.99
N THR A 60 -16.80 1.29 -5.41
CA THR A 60 -18.09 1.98 -5.54
C THR A 60 -18.43 2.91 -4.38
N THR A 61 -17.57 2.98 -3.36
CA THR A 61 -17.86 3.65 -2.08
C THR A 61 -17.26 5.06 -2.02
N VAL A 62 -17.35 5.82 -3.13
CA VAL A 62 -16.84 7.20 -3.20
C VAL A 62 -17.20 8.04 -1.97
#